data_AF-A0A9P8JJ04-F1
#
_entry.id   AF-A0A9P8JJ04-F1
#
_cell.length_a   1.000
_cell.length_b   1.000
_cell.length_c   1.000
_cell.angle_alpha   90.00
_cell.angle_beta   90.00
_cell.angle_gamma   90.00
#
_symmetry.space_group_name_H-M   'P 1'
#
loop_
_entity.id
_entity.type
_entity.pdbx_description
1 polymer ?
#
loop_
_entity_poly.entity_id
_entity_poly.type
_entity_poly.pdbx_seq_one_letter_code
_entity_poly.pdbx_strand_id
1 'polypeptide(L)'
;MRLFLLPISTRRTLLYCDRVATQVNASGKLSYHDRIVNKANETWASWENSPNKYKKKLTDYGNIVFNRISYEEWGLKTLPSSTADLTPTEIVFPGRFLDQKKVPDILRRLATERQGLHKQRFWGSLIGLPFTIPVGLLPIIPNIPGFYLAFRAWSHFK
;
A
#
# COMPACT_ATOMS: atom_id res chain seq x y z
N MET A 1 -10.65 5.76 -15.98
CA MET A 1 -9.46 5.37 -15.20
C MET A 1 -8.38 4.87 -16.16
N ARG A 2 -7.09 5.13 -15.90
CA ARG A 2 -5.98 4.63 -16.74
C ARG A 2 -5.12 3.68 -15.94
N LEU A 3 -4.90 2.49 -16.49
CA LEU A 3 -4.13 1.42 -15.89
C LEU A 3 -2.87 1.20 -16.71
N PHE A 4 -1.73 1.47 -16.10
CA PHE A 4 -0.42 1.33 -16.69
C PHE A 4 0.18 0.00 -16.31
N LEU A 5 0.64 -0.74 -17.32
CA LEU A 5 1.30 -2.01 -17.15
C LEU A 5 2.76 -1.84 -17.59
N LEU A 6 3.65 -1.70 -16.61
CA LEU A 6 5.04 -1.33 -16.80
C LEU A 6 5.94 -2.56 -16.59
N PRO A 7 6.66 -3.05 -17.61
CA PRO A 7 7.60 -4.13 -17.45
C PRO A 7 8.84 -3.63 -16.69
N ILE A 8 9.06 -4.09 -15.46
CA ILE A 8 10.29 -3.82 -14.70
C ILE A 8 11.40 -4.77 -15.17
N SER A 9 11.03 -6.00 -15.53
CA SER A 9 11.93 -7.04 -16.00
C SER A 9 11.21 -7.97 -16.96
N THR A 10 11.93 -8.90 -17.60
CA THR A 10 11.37 -9.90 -18.53
C THR A 10 10.33 -10.82 -17.87
N ARG A 11 10.35 -10.93 -16.54
CA ARG A 11 9.42 -11.76 -15.75
C ARG A 11 8.53 -10.98 -14.79
N ARG A 12 8.74 -9.67 -14.64
CA ARG A 12 8.12 -8.86 -13.59
C ARG A 12 7.47 -7.63 -14.18
N THR A 13 6.21 -7.45 -13.86
CA THR A 13 5.38 -6.37 -14.39
C THR A 13 4.77 -5.61 -13.23
N LEU A 14 4.97 -4.30 -13.21
CA LEU A 14 4.32 -3.39 -12.29
C LEU A 14 2.97 -2.98 -12.84
N LEU A 15 1.96 -3.15 -12.00
CA LEU A 15 0.63 -2.62 -12.22
C LEU A 15 0.52 -1.26 -11.51
N TYR A 16 0.22 -0.21 -12.24
CA TYR A 16 0.03 1.13 -11.69
C TYR A 16 -1.28 1.72 -12.19
N CYS A 17 -2.10 2.23 -11.28
CA CYS A 17 -3.32 2.94 -11.61
C CYS A 17 -3.14 4.42 -11.31
N ASP A 18 -3.34 5.26 -12.32
CA ASP A 18 -3.38 6.71 -12.10
C ASP A 18 -4.74 7.09 -11.48
N ARG A 19 -4.71 7.25 -10.16
CA ARG A 19 -5.88 7.63 -9.36
C ARG A 19 -6.09 9.14 -9.31
N VAL A 20 -5.06 9.95 -9.60
CA VAL A 20 -5.09 11.41 -9.44
C VAL A 20 -6.14 12.02 -10.37
N ALA A 21 -6.23 11.52 -11.60
CA ALA A 21 -7.28 11.94 -12.53
C ALA A 21 -8.70 11.47 -12.14
N THR A 22 -8.85 10.46 -11.27
CA THR A 22 -10.16 9.85 -11.00
C THR A 22 -10.84 10.43 -9.75
N GLN A 23 -10.08 10.81 -8.72
CA GLN A 23 -10.66 11.40 -7.50
C GLN A 23 -10.91 12.90 -7.56
N VAL A 24 -10.17 13.65 -8.38
CA VAL A 24 -10.41 15.09 -8.58
C VAL A 24 -11.70 15.33 -9.40
N ASN A 25 -12.08 14.39 -10.26
CA ASN A 25 -13.15 14.57 -11.24
C ASN A 25 -14.53 14.03 -10.80
N ALA A 26 -14.63 13.16 -9.78
CA ALA A 26 -15.88 12.48 -9.44
C ALA A 26 -16.74 13.19 -8.36
N SER A 27 -16.13 13.97 -7.47
CA SER A 27 -16.81 14.84 -6.50
C SER A 27 -15.73 15.57 -5.72
N GLY A 28 -15.73 16.90 -5.72
CA GLY A 28 -14.66 17.75 -5.17
C GLY A 28 -14.36 17.66 -3.66
N LYS A 29 -14.73 16.57 -2.98
CA LYS A 29 -14.44 16.31 -1.56
C LYS A 29 -13.72 14.97 -1.40
N LEU A 30 -12.48 15.02 -0.91
CA LEU A 30 -11.69 13.86 -0.51
C LEU A 30 -12.47 13.02 0.53
N SER A 31 -12.45 11.69 0.37
CA SER A 31 -13.06 10.76 1.33
C SER A 31 -12.49 10.99 2.74
N TYR A 32 -13.30 10.81 3.79
CA TYR A 32 -12.84 10.94 5.18
C TYR A 32 -11.60 10.09 5.47
N HIS A 33 -11.58 8.87 4.91
CA HIS A 33 -10.43 7.99 4.99
C HIS A 33 -9.19 8.60 4.30
N ASP A 34 -9.35 9.20 3.12
CA ASP A 34 -8.25 9.83 2.38
C ASP A 34 -7.68 11.03 3.15
N ARG A 35 -8.53 11.79 3.87
CA ARG A 35 -8.07 12.87 4.76
C ARG A 35 -7.24 12.36 5.93
N ILE A 36 -7.66 11.26 6.57
CA ILE A 36 -6.92 10.64 7.67
C ILE A 36 -5.55 10.15 7.17
N VAL A 37 -5.53 9.48 6.02
CA VAL A 37 -4.27 9.00 5.40
C VAL A 37 -3.36 10.17 5.06
N ASN A 38 -3.88 11.24 4.46
CA ASN A 38 -3.09 12.42 4.14
C ASN A 38 -2.53 13.08 5.41
N LYS A 39 -3.32 13.16 6.48
CA LYS A 39 -2.85 13.73 7.74
C LYS A 39 -1.77 12.87 8.40
N ALA A 40 -1.90 11.56 8.33
CA ALA A 40 -0.89 10.62 8.79
C ALA A 40 0.42 10.78 8.00
N ASN A 41 0.34 10.93 6.67
CA ASN A 41 1.50 11.18 5.81
C ASN A 41 2.20 12.51 6.14
N GLU A 42 1.43 13.60 6.32
CA GLU A 42 1.98 14.90 6.75
C GLU A 42 2.68 14.80 8.10
N THR A 43 2.08 14.07 9.05
CA THR A 43 2.63 13.88 10.40
C THR A 43 3.92 13.05 10.34
N TRP A 44 3.94 12.01 9.50
CA TRP A 44 5.12 11.19 9.26
C TRP A 44 6.28 12.02 8.68
N ALA A 45 6.00 12.83 7.65
CA ALA A 45 6.99 13.73 7.05
C ALA A 45 7.50 14.78 8.05
N SER A 46 6.63 15.27 8.94
CA SER A 46 7.04 16.16 10.04
C SER A 46 7.97 15.47 11.04
N TRP A 47 7.76 14.18 11.33
CA TRP A 47 8.62 13.42 12.24
C TRP A 47 10.00 13.13 11.66
N GLU A 48 10.08 12.87 10.36
CA GLU A 48 11.33 12.64 9.64
C GLU A 48 12.26 13.87 9.68
N ASN A 49 11.67 15.07 9.58
CA ASN A 49 12.38 16.35 9.63
C ASN A 49 12.58 16.90 11.06
N SER A 50 12.08 16.21 12.09
CA SER A 50 12.14 16.69 13.47
C SER A 50 13.54 16.53 14.08
N PRO A 51 14.02 17.49 14.91
CA PRO A 51 15.30 17.37 15.61
C PRO A 51 15.26 16.34 16.77
N ASN A 52 14.08 15.80 17.12
CA ASN A 52 13.93 14.84 18.22
C ASN A 52 14.48 13.46 17.81
N LYS A 53 15.51 12.98 18.53
CA LYS A 53 16.18 11.68 18.30
C LYS A 53 15.22 10.48 18.33
N TYR A 54 14.19 10.49 19.19
CA TYR A 54 13.25 9.38 19.28
C TYR A 54 12.31 9.32 18.07
N LYS A 55 11.79 10.46 17.63
CA LYS A 55 10.94 10.55 16.43
C LYS A 55 11.71 10.16 15.19
N LYS A 56 12.95 10.64 15.06
CA LYS A 56 13.84 10.29 13.96
C LYS A 56 14.20 8.81 13.93
N LYS A 57 14.56 8.20 15.07
CA LYS A 57 14.82 6.75 15.15
C LYS A 57 13.58 5.91 14.78
N LEU A 58 12.39 6.37 15.16
CA LEU A 58 11.12 5.73 14.80
C LEU A 58 10.88 5.79 13.30
N THR A 59 11.03 6.97 12.68
CA THR A 59 10.84 7.14 11.23
C THR A 59 11.91 6.40 10.42
N ASP A 60 13.17 6.43 10.84
CA ASP A 60 14.26 5.71 10.18
C ASP A 60 14.01 4.19 10.19
N TYR A 61 13.62 3.64 11.34
CA TYR A 61 13.26 2.23 11.44
C TYR A 61 12.02 1.91 10.60
N GLY A 62 11.00 2.76 10.64
CA GLY A 62 9.81 2.64 9.80
C GLY A 62 10.13 2.62 8.31
N ASN A 63 11.03 3.50 7.86
CA ASN A 63 11.49 3.57 6.47
C ASN A 63 12.24 2.30 6.06
N ILE A 64 13.12 1.75 6.91
CA ILE A 64 13.80 0.47 6.67
C ILE A 64 12.77 -0.65 6.45
N VAL A 65 11.71 -0.64 7.24
CA VAL A 65 10.63 -1.63 7.15
C VAL A 65 9.76 -1.41 5.90
N PHE A 66 9.40 -0.17 5.58
CA PHE A 66 8.65 0.18 4.37
C PHE A 66 9.41 -0.20 3.10
N ASN A 67 10.74 -0.08 3.10
CA ASN A 67 11.58 -0.50 1.97
C ASN A 67 11.59 -2.02 1.74
N ARG A 68 11.13 -2.84 2.70
CA ARG A 68 10.97 -4.30 2.52
C ARG A 68 9.66 -4.68 1.82
N ILE A 69 8.72 -3.74 1.69
CA ILE A 69 7.45 -3.98 1.02
C ILE A 69 7.72 -4.14 -0.48
N SER A 70 7.28 -5.25 -1.07
CA SER A 70 7.46 -5.48 -2.51
C SER A 70 6.70 -4.44 -3.32
N TYR A 71 7.28 -3.99 -4.44
CA TYR A 71 6.65 -3.04 -5.37
C TYR A 71 5.26 -3.48 -5.85
N GLU A 72 4.99 -4.79 -5.90
CA GLU A 72 3.70 -5.34 -6.29
C GLU A 72 2.61 -5.00 -5.27
N GLU A 73 2.92 -5.01 -3.96
CA GLU A 73 1.98 -4.59 -2.92
C GLU A 73 1.68 -3.08 -3.06
N TRP A 74 2.69 -2.28 -3.43
CA TRP A 74 2.52 -0.86 -3.69
C TRP A 74 1.67 -0.58 -4.94
N GLY A 75 1.89 -1.34 -6.01
CA GLY A 75 1.10 -1.25 -7.25
C GLY A 75 -0.38 -1.56 -7.01
N LEU A 76 -0.68 -2.65 -6.30
CA LEU A 76 -2.06 -3.03 -5.99
C LEU A 76 -2.79 -1.98 -5.14
N LYS A 77 -2.10 -1.29 -4.22
CA LYS A 77 -2.70 -0.20 -3.42
C LYS A 77 -3.17 1.00 -4.25
N THR A 78 -2.66 1.16 -5.46
CA THR A 78 -3.12 2.24 -6.36
C THR A 78 -4.48 1.95 -6.96
N LEU A 79 -4.85 0.67 -7.06
CA LEU A 79 -6.13 0.26 -7.61
C LEU A 79 -7.29 0.74 -6.73
N PRO A 80 -8.45 1.03 -7.33
CA PRO A 80 -9.65 1.24 -6.56
C PRO A 80 -10.01 -0.06 -5.81
N SER A 81 -10.71 0.08 -4.68
CA SER A 81 -11.24 -1.08 -3.98
C SER A 81 -12.23 -1.81 -4.89
N SER A 82 -12.39 -3.12 -4.70
CA SER A 82 -13.29 -3.97 -5.51
C SER A 82 -14.75 -3.51 -5.51
N THR A 83 -15.13 -2.60 -4.61
CA THR A 83 -16.47 -2.01 -4.52
C THR A 83 -16.66 -0.77 -5.40
N ALA A 84 -15.61 -0.28 -6.05
CA ALA A 84 -15.73 0.86 -6.95
C ALA A 84 -16.31 0.43 -8.31
N ASP A 85 -17.16 1.27 -8.88
CA ASP A 85 -17.72 1.03 -10.21
C ASP A 85 -16.62 0.74 -11.23
N LEU A 86 -16.75 -0.39 -11.91
CA LEU A 86 -15.87 -0.86 -12.97
C LEU A 86 -16.07 0.00 -14.22
N THR A 87 -15.67 1.27 -14.15
CA THR A 87 -15.64 2.14 -15.32
C THR A 87 -14.68 1.53 -16.35
N PRO A 88 -15.03 1.61 -17.66
CA PRO A 88 -14.14 1.17 -18.72
C PRO A 88 -12.77 1.81 -18.53
N THR A 89 -11.77 0.97 -18.27
CA THR A 89 -10.43 1.42 -17.90
C THR A 89 -9.52 1.23 -19.09
N GLU A 90 -8.89 2.31 -19.54
CA GLU A 90 -7.89 2.26 -20.60
C GLU A 90 -6.63 1.57 -20.06
N ILE A 91 -6.22 0.47 -20.70
CA ILE A 91 -4.99 -0.25 -20.37
C ILE A 91 -3.88 0.25 -21.27
N VAL A 92 -2.89 0.94 -20.68
CA VAL A 92 -1.71 1.45 -21.37
C VAL A 92 -0.53 0.53 -21.09
N PHE A 93 0.05 -0.01 -22.14
CA PHE A 93 1.24 -0.87 -22.05
C PHE A 93 2.19 -0.60 -23.22
N PRO A 94 3.52 -0.74 -23.02
CA PRO A 94 4.46 -0.64 -24.11
C PRO A 94 4.39 -1.89 -24.98
N GLY A 95 3.74 -1.78 -26.15
CA GLY A 95 3.54 -2.90 -27.07
C GLY A 95 4.81 -3.57 -27.61
N ARG A 96 5.98 -2.92 -27.47
CA ARG A 96 7.28 -3.50 -27.82
C ARG A 96 7.71 -4.64 -26.89
N PHE A 97 7.26 -4.63 -25.64
CA PHE A 97 7.69 -5.58 -24.61
C PHE A 97 6.57 -6.52 -24.15
N LEU A 98 5.32 -6.21 -24.50
CA LEU A 98 4.14 -6.92 -24.02
C LEU A 98 3.18 -7.21 -25.17
N ASP A 99 2.94 -8.49 -25.42
CA ASP A 99 1.94 -8.94 -26.37
C ASP A 99 0.54 -8.63 -25.83
N GLN A 100 -0.28 -7.93 -26.61
CA GLN A 100 -1.67 -7.59 -26.25
C GLN A 100 -2.50 -8.82 -25.84
N LYS A 101 -2.25 -9.97 -26.47
CA LYS A 101 -2.94 -11.23 -26.18
C LYS A 101 -2.63 -11.78 -24.78
N LYS A 102 -1.44 -11.49 -24.23
CA LYS A 102 -0.99 -11.98 -22.91
C LYS A 102 -1.34 -11.03 -21.76
N VAL A 103 -1.71 -9.77 -22.07
CA VAL A 103 -2.13 -8.78 -21.07
C VAL A 103 -3.21 -9.29 -20.11
N PRO A 104 -4.34 -9.89 -20.55
CA PRO A 104 -5.37 -10.38 -19.63
C PRO A 104 -4.86 -11.49 -18.70
N ASP A 105 -4.03 -12.40 -19.20
CA ASP A 105 -3.45 -13.48 -18.38
C ASP A 105 -2.48 -12.95 -17.32
N ILE A 106 -1.66 -11.96 -17.68
CA ILE A 106 -0.76 -11.28 -16.76
C ILE A 106 -1.55 -10.58 -15.66
N LEU A 107 -2.62 -9.86 -16.01
CA LEU A 107 -3.48 -9.19 -15.04
C LEU A 107 -4.16 -10.20 -14.09
N ARG A 108 -4.69 -11.29 -14.63
CA ARG A 108 -5.31 -12.36 -13.83
C ARG A 108 -4.32 -12.99 -12.87
N ARG A 109 -3.10 -13.24 -13.31
CA ARG A 109 -2.02 -13.76 -12.47
C ARG A 109 -1.65 -12.79 -11.36
N LEU A 110 -1.39 -11.52 -11.69
CA LEU A 110 -1.07 -10.48 -10.71
C LEU A 110 -2.18 -10.32 -9.65
N ALA A 111 -3.44 -10.45 -10.06
CA ALA A 111 -4.58 -10.35 -9.16
C ALA A 111 -4.73 -11.55 -8.22
N THR A 112 -4.39 -12.77 -8.66
CA THR A 112 -4.66 -14.01 -7.91
C THR A 112 -3.45 -14.54 -7.12
N GLU A 113 -2.23 -14.40 -7.64
CA GLU A 113 -1.01 -15.04 -7.11
C GLU A 113 -0.71 -14.66 -5.64
N ARG A 114 -1.11 -13.46 -5.19
CA ARG A 114 -0.82 -12.96 -3.84
C ARG A 114 -2.00 -12.88 -2.88
N GLN A 115 -3.22 -13.20 -3.31
CA GLN A 115 -4.42 -13.13 -2.46
C GLN A 115 -4.28 -13.99 -1.18
N GLY A 116 -3.80 -15.22 -1.33
CA GLY A 116 -3.61 -16.14 -0.19
C GLY A 116 -2.56 -15.65 0.80
N LEU A 117 -1.43 -15.13 0.30
CA LEU A 117 -0.34 -14.60 1.12
C LEU A 117 -0.76 -13.32 1.87
N HIS A 118 -1.53 -12.44 1.24
CA HIS A 118 -2.10 -11.26 1.90
C HIS A 118 -3.05 -11.64 3.03
N LYS A 119 -3.95 -12.61 2.80
CA LYS A 119 -4.87 -13.11 3.83
C LYS A 119 -4.12 -13.73 5.01
N GLN A 120 -3.11 -14.57 4.75
CA GLN A 120 -2.32 -15.19 5.82
C GLN A 120 -1.56 -14.15 6.66
N ARG A 121 -0.91 -13.17 6.01
CA ARG A 121 -0.17 -12.11 6.71
C ARG A 121 -1.10 -11.13 7.44
N PHE A 122 -2.30 -10.88 6.92
CA PHE A 122 -3.35 -10.13 7.60
C PHE A 122 -3.71 -10.78 8.94
N TRP A 123 -4.12 -12.06 8.91
CA TRP A 123 -4.49 -12.80 10.11
C TRP A 123 -3.32 -12.95 11.09
N GLY A 124 -2.10 -13.22 10.59
CA GLY A 124 -0.91 -13.25 11.43
C GLY A 124 -0.63 -11.93 12.14
N SER A 125 -0.84 -10.80 11.45
CA SER A 125 -0.67 -9.47 12.05
C SER A 125 -1.77 -9.16 13.06
N LEU A 126 -3.02 -9.56 12.78
CA LEU A 126 -4.17 -9.37 13.65
C LEU A 126 -4.06 -10.19 14.96
N ILE A 127 -3.58 -11.44 14.86
CA ILE A 127 -3.30 -12.29 16.01
C ILE A 127 -2.08 -11.78 16.79
N GLY A 128 -1.08 -11.20 16.12
CA GLY A 128 0.10 -10.64 16.77
C GLY A 128 -0.16 -9.36 17.56
N LEU A 129 -1.17 -8.56 17.17
CA LEU A 129 -1.52 -7.29 17.84
C LEU A 129 -1.75 -7.41 19.36
N PRO A 130 -2.58 -8.33 19.89
CA PRO A 130 -2.80 -8.44 21.33
C PRO A 130 -1.52 -8.73 22.12
N PHE A 131 -0.56 -9.44 21.53
CA PHE A 131 0.73 -9.73 22.19
C PHE A 131 1.63 -8.50 22.32
N THR A 132 1.37 -7.44 21.55
CA THR A 132 2.12 -6.18 21.66
C THR A 132 1.48 -5.20 22.65
N ILE A 133 0.27 -5.46 23.16
CA ILE A 133 -0.41 -4.61 24.15
C ILE A 133 0.43 -4.42 25.44
N PRO A 134 1.06 -5.46 26.02
CA PRO A 134 1.88 -5.31 27.21
C PRO A 134 3.06 -4.33 27.03
N VAL A 135 3.65 -4.28 25.83
CA VAL A 135 4.75 -3.36 25.50
C VAL A 135 4.25 -1.91 25.45
N GLY A 136 3.00 -1.69 25.01
CA GLY A 136 2.37 -0.38 25.01
C GLY A 136 1.92 0.13 26.38
N LEU A 137 1.78 -0.75 27.37
CA LEU A 137 1.47 -0.36 28.74
C LEU A 137 2.66 0.27 29.48
N LEU A 138 3.89 0.07 28.98
CA LEU A 138 5.09 0.64 29.57
C LEU A 138 5.27 2.10 29.09
N PRO A 139 5.21 3.11 29.99
CA PRO A 139 5.25 4.53 29.62
C PRO A 139 6.61 5.01 29.09
N ILE A 140 7.63 4.15 29.11
CA ILE A 140 9.02 4.49 28.81
C ILE A 140 9.36 4.26 27.33
N ILE A 141 8.66 3.33 26.65
CA ILE A 141 9.01 2.88 25.31
C ILE A 141 7.79 2.97 24.38
N PRO A 142 7.86 3.70 23.25
CA PRO A 142 6.79 3.66 22.27
C PRO A 142 6.64 2.23 21.74
N ASN A 143 5.41 1.74 21.61
CA ASN A 143 5.11 0.38 21.14
C ASN A 143 5.39 0.19 19.64
N ILE A 144 6.67 0.27 19.24
CA ILE A 144 7.14 0.13 17.86
C ILE A 144 6.62 -1.18 17.22
N PRO A 145 6.68 -2.35 17.90
CA PRO A 145 6.13 -3.59 17.34
C PRO A 145 4.62 -3.53 17.10
N GLY A 146 3.86 -2.96 18.04
CA GLY A 146 2.41 -2.81 17.90
C GLY A 146 2.01 -1.85 16.78
N PHE A 147 2.68 -0.70 16.66
CA PHE A 147 2.47 0.23 15.54
C PHE A 147 2.79 -0.43 14.19
N TYR A 148 3.84 -1.24 14.13
CA TYR A 148 4.19 -1.99 12.93
C TYR A 148 3.12 -3.03 12.57
N LEU A 149 2.65 -3.83 13.53
CA LEU A 149 1.60 -4.82 13.28
C LEU A 149 0.27 -4.18 12.91
N ALA A 150 -0.08 -3.04 13.52
CA ALA A 150 -1.27 -2.27 13.17
C ALA A 150 -1.20 -1.75 11.73
N PHE A 151 -0.06 -1.15 11.36
CA PHE A 151 0.19 -0.74 9.98
C PHE A 151 0.12 -1.93 9.02
N ARG A 152 0.71 -3.08 9.38
CA ARG A 152 0.73 -4.28 8.55
C ARG A 152 -0.67 -4.89 8.39
N ALA A 153 -1.47 -4.90 9.45
CA ALA A 153 -2.86 -5.32 9.40
C ALA A 153 -3.69 -4.39 8.49
N TRP A 154 -3.58 -3.06 8.66
CA TRP A 154 -4.27 -2.09 7.79
C TRP A 154 -3.84 -2.21 6.33
N SER A 155 -2.54 -2.37 6.07
CA SER A 155 -1.97 -2.52 4.73
C SER A 155 -2.39 -3.82 4.03
N HIS A 156 -2.85 -4.84 4.76
CA HIS A 156 -3.34 -6.09 4.17
C HIS A 156 -4.86 -6.16 4.09
N PHE A 157 -5.56 -5.31 4.85
CA PHE A 157 -7.01 -5.16 4.75
C PHE A 157 -7.44 -4.39 3.50
N LYS A 158 -6.65 -3.37 3.10
CA LYS A 158 -6.87 -2.54 1.92
C LYS A 158 -6.23 -3.14 0.68
#